data_AF-A0A6N8TIE8-F1
#
_entry.id   AF-A0A6N8TIE8-F1
#
_cell.length_a   1.000
_cell.length_b   1.000
_cell.length_c   1.000
_cell.angle_alpha   90.00
_cell.angle_beta   90.00
_cell.angle_gamma   90.00
#
_symmetry.space_group_name_H-M   'P 1'
#
loop_
_entity.id
_entity.type
_entity.pdbx_description
1 polymer ?
#
loop_
_entity_poly.entity_id
_entity_poly.type
_entity_poly.pdbx_seq_one_letter_code
_entity_poly.pdbx_strand_id
1 'polypeptide(L)'
;MSVDINDFSLEKLAKGRTWTFGNASTGDVFSQSLTLASGGRILGYTHPNESTWRVKGGAIEFVTENGQVSTRFSRMTSVDGRHEMEGPFRLGGPGHLHYLKEDEALERPKNRTALVVPIHDAYFIYGINLLYQSMGSDYDIVFVFSTDADRRAFAAMHQASSFLDYHSIVLDDHFSGSALRLVAERNVWPTVKKFLAISLVHASYDHILCVDAETFILRPTGWTEAAAKIVSDACWYGGVLTETHMAERQIMHASSLGLAPAAEHEKIRALSHDWGLYTWWWDLPVYDAKTVPGFLDWIGWSANLQFVERLGHSIFDHITYQFYTALHCGFEIKLVNGLAHSLEFSNAGVVATVHRDIGPVRWTNAYAYAQAPGFFRSNDYLAVYHIDRKSFPQFNLL
;
A
#
# COMPACT_ATOMS: atom_id res chain seq x y z
N MET A 1 -8.47 13.33 -26.56
CA MET A 1 -7.27 12.48 -26.33
C MET A 1 -7.66 11.40 -25.35
N SER A 2 -7.35 10.13 -25.63
CA SER A 2 -7.53 9.04 -24.65
C SER A 2 -6.46 9.17 -23.57
N VAL A 3 -6.87 9.15 -22.31
CA VAL A 3 -5.95 9.21 -21.17
C VAL A 3 -5.70 7.77 -20.73
N ASP A 4 -4.45 7.32 -20.81
CA ASP A 4 -4.04 6.04 -20.23
C ASP A 4 -3.80 6.25 -18.73
N ILE A 5 -4.68 5.69 -17.91
CA ILE A 5 -4.68 5.86 -16.46
C ILE A 5 -4.82 4.49 -15.81
N ASN A 6 -3.93 4.18 -14.86
CA ASN A 6 -4.03 2.93 -14.11
C ASN A 6 -5.20 2.98 -13.10
N ASP A 7 -5.65 1.82 -12.63
CA ASP A 7 -6.83 1.69 -11.78
C ASP A 7 -6.75 2.54 -10.51
N PHE A 8 -5.58 2.58 -9.87
CA PHE A 8 -5.36 3.38 -8.66
C PHE A 8 -5.46 4.88 -8.92
N SER A 9 -4.82 5.36 -9.99
CA SER A 9 -4.86 6.77 -10.37
C SER A 9 -6.28 7.19 -10.77
N LEU A 10 -7.05 6.29 -11.40
CA LEU A 10 -8.45 6.51 -11.71
C LEU A 10 -9.32 6.55 -10.45
N GLU A 11 -9.06 5.69 -9.45
CA GLU A 11 -9.75 5.74 -8.15
C GLU A 11 -9.47 7.07 -7.44
N LYS A 12 -8.20 7.50 -7.40
CA LYS A 12 -7.80 8.78 -6.81
C LYS A 12 -8.45 9.96 -7.52
N LEU A 13 -8.53 9.90 -8.86
CA LEU A 13 -9.20 10.89 -9.69
C LEU A 13 -10.71 10.93 -9.37
N ALA A 14 -11.36 9.78 -9.30
CA ALA A 14 -12.79 9.64 -9.02
C ALA A 14 -13.18 10.20 -7.64
N LYS A 15 -12.40 9.88 -6.60
CA LYS A 15 -12.71 10.26 -5.22
C LYS A 15 -12.53 11.75 -4.91
N GLY A 16 -11.50 12.35 -5.50
CA GLY A 16 -11.16 13.73 -5.23
C GLY A 16 -12.03 14.73 -5.99
N ARG A 17 -13.27 14.40 -6.40
CA ARG A 17 -14.10 15.22 -7.28
C ARG A 17 -15.60 15.11 -6.94
N THR A 18 -16.33 16.15 -7.35
CA THR A 18 -17.79 16.14 -7.44
C THR A 18 -18.19 15.97 -8.90
N TRP A 19 -19.21 15.14 -9.12
CA TRP A 19 -19.66 14.71 -10.43
C TRP A 19 -21.14 15.00 -10.63
N THR A 20 -21.51 15.50 -11.81
CA THR A 20 -22.86 15.37 -12.35
C THR A 20 -23.00 13.99 -13.00
N PHE A 21 -24.04 13.24 -12.63
CA PHE A 21 -24.39 11.93 -13.18
C PHE A 21 -25.70 12.00 -13.97
N GLY A 22 -25.74 11.43 -15.18
CA GLY A 22 -26.94 11.48 -16.02
C GLY A 22 -26.92 10.53 -17.20
N ASN A 23 -27.96 10.61 -18.03
CA ASN A 23 -28.14 9.87 -19.27
C ASN A 23 -27.77 10.74 -20.46
N ALA A 24 -26.66 10.40 -21.12
CA ALA A 24 -26.16 11.13 -22.29
C ALA A 24 -27.09 10.99 -23.51
N SER A 25 -27.91 9.94 -23.56
CA SER A 25 -28.82 9.68 -24.68
C SER A 25 -30.10 10.52 -24.61
N THR A 26 -30.60 10.82 -23.42
CA THR A 26 -31.83 11.61 -23.22
C THR A 26 -31.55 13.04 -22.75
N GLY A 27 -30.37 13.29 -22.18
CA GLY A 27 -30.03 14.56 -21.53
C GLY A 27 -30.53 14.65 -20.08
N ASP A 28 -31.12 13.57 -19.55
CA ASP A 28 -31.61 13.55 -18.16
C ASP A 28 -30.44 13.59 -17.17
N VAL A 29 -30.58 14.43 -16.15
CA VAL A 29 -29.64 14.50 -15.03
C VAL A 29 -30.22 13.71 -13.87
N PHE A 30 -29.50 12.67 -13.43
CA PHE A 30 -29.89 11.85 -12.29
C PHE A 30 -29.43 12.45 -10.96
N SER A 31 -28.23 13.03 -10.93
CA SER A 31 -27.74 13.83 -9.81
C SER A 31 -26.84 14.96 -10.31
N GLN A 32 -27.03 16.16 -9.75
CA GLN A 32 -26.21 17.35 -10.03
C GLN A 32 -24.96 17.41 -9.15
N SER A 33 -24.87 16.56 -8.13
CA SER A 33 -23.75 16.57 -7.18
C SER A 33 -23.60 15.20 -6.55
N LEU A 34 -22.69 14.42 -7.11
CA LEU A 34 -22.36 13.08 -6.69
C LEU A 34 -20.88 13.01 -6.31
N THR A 35 -20.58 12.42 -5.15
CA THR A 35 -19.19 12.16 -4.73
C THR A 35 -18.97 10.66 -4.59
N LEU A 36 -17.86 10.19 -5.14
CA LEU A 36 -17.43 8.80 -5.05
C LEU A 36 -16.50 8.67 -3.83
N ALA A 37 -16.96 8.06 -2.75
CA ALA A 37 -16.23 7.96 -1.49
C ALA A 37 -15.62 6.58 -1.25
N SER A 38 -14.66 6.53 -0.33
CA SER A 38 -13.97 5.31 0.12
C SER A 38 -14.91 4.17 0.51
N GLY A 39 -14.48 2.94 0.26
CA GLY A 39 -15.30 1.74 0.46
C GLY A 39 -16.36 1.52 -0.63
N GLY A 40 -16.29 2.26 -1.74
CA GLY A 40 -17.25 2.17 -2.83
C GLY A 40 -18.58 2.87 -2.55
N ARG A 41 -18.60 3.88 -1.67
CA ARG A 41 -19.82 4.62 -1.33
C ARG A 41 -20.11 5.71 -2.36
N ILE A 42 -21.38 5.89 -2.69
CA ILE A 42 -21.85 6.99 -3.54
C ILE A 42 -22.61 7.97 -2.66
N LEU A 43 -22.18 9.23 -2.62
CA LEU A 43 -22.79 10.30 -1.83
C LEU A 43 -23.52 11.28 -2.74
N GLY A 44 -24.63 11.85 -2.30
CA GLY A 44 -25.44 12.79 -3.10
C GLY A 44 -26.32 12.12 -4.15
N TYR A 45 -26.37 10.78 -4.17
CA TYR A 45 -27.24 9.99 -5.04
C TYR A 45 -27.50 8.62 -4.44
N THR A 46 -28.74 8.13 -4.54
CA THR A 46 -29.12 6.79 -4.08
C THR A 46 -30.10 6.17 -5.07
N HIS A 47 -29.75 4.99 -5.58
CA HIS A 47 -30.64 4.20 -6.42
C HIS A 47 -30.21 2.71 -6.37
N PRO A 48 -31.13 1.73 -6.42
CA PRO A 48 -30.77 0.30 -6.27
C PRO A 48 -29.79 -0.23 -7.33
N ASN A 49 -29.76 0.41 -8.51
CA ASN A 49 -28.83 0.04 -9.58
C ASN A 49 -27.41 0.61 -9.36
N GLU A 50 -27.25 1.59 -8.48
CA GLU A 50 -26.00 2.31 -8.22
C GLU A 50 -25.77 2.34 -6.71
N SER A 51 -25.68 1.15 -6.12
CA SER A 51 -25.48 0.98 -4.67
C SER A 51 -24.03 1.23 -4.26
N THR A 52 -23.09 0.78 -5.10
CA THR A 52 -21.66 0.93 -4.87
C THR A 52 -20.92 1.27 -6.15
N TRP A 53 -19.69 1.73 -6.01
CA TRP A 53 -18.78 1.93 -7.13
C TRP A 53 -17.44 1.23 -6.88
N ARG A 54 -16.71 0.97 -7.95
CA ARG A 54 -15.32 0.49 -7.92
C ARG A 54 -14.58 0.91 -9.18
N VAL A 55 -13.27 0.78 -9.17
CA VAL A 55 -12.45 0.80 -10.39
C VAL A 55 -12.06 -0.63 -10.73
N LYS A 56 -12.19 -1.01 -12.01
CA LYS A 56 -11.74 -2.32 -12.49
C LYS A 56 -11.36 -2.28 -13.96
N GLY A 57 -10.10 -2.57 -14.28
CA GLY A 57 -9.61 -2.68 -15.64
C GLY A 57 -9.76 -1.36 -16.42
N GLY A 58 -9.27 -0.28 -15.84
CA GLY A 58 -9.23 1.06 -16.44
C GLY A 58 -10.57 1.77 -16.52
N ALA A 59 -11.60 1.32 -15.80
CA ALA A 59 -12.94 1.92 -15.85
C ALA A 59 -13.57 2.02 -14.46
N ILE A 60 -14.38 3.06 -14.27
CA ILE A 60 -15.29 3.17 -13.14
C ILE A 60 -16.51 2.30 -13.43
N GLU A 61 -16.89 1.47 -12.46
CA GLU A 61 -18.12 0.68 -12.50
C GLU A 61 -19.07 1.13 -11.40
N PHE A 62 -20.31 1.40 -11.77
CA PHE A 62 -21.42 1.42 -10.81
C PHE A 62 -22.03 0.03 -10.73
N VAL A 63 -22.36 -0.38 -9.52
CA VAL A 63 -22.71 -1.75 -9.18
C VAL A 63 -23.98 -1.74 -8.33
N THR A 64 -24.88 -2.68 -8.62
CA THR A 64 -26.12 -2.87 -7.89
C THR A 64 -25.87 -3.48 -6.50
N GLU A 65 -26.90 -3.48 -5.66
CA GLU A 65 -26.87 -4.17 -4.34
C GLU A 65 -26.50 -5.66 -4.47
N ASN A 66 -26.86 -6.29 -5.59
CA ASN A 66 -26.58 -7.70 -5.87
C ASN A 66 -25.21 -7.94 -6.54
N GLY A 67 -24.37 -6.90 -6.65
CA GLY A 67 -23.02 -7.03 -7.23
C GLY A 67 -22.98 -7.02 -8.76
N GLN A 68 -24.10 -6.76 -9.45
CA GLN A 68 -24.13 -6.67 -10.91
C GLN A 68 -23.66 -5.28 -11.38
N VAL A 69 -22.87 -5.21 -12.45
CA VAL A 69 -22.43 -3.93 -13.01
C VAL A 69 -23.59 -3.27 -13.74
N SER A 70 -24.05 -2.12 -13.25
CA SER A 70 -25.11 -1.34 -13.89
C SER A 70 -24.58 -0.46 -15.01
N THR A 71 -23.46 0.19 -14.79
CA THR A 71 -22.81 1.09 -15.74
C THR A 71 -21.31 0.90 -15.69
N ARG A 72 -20.65 0.85 -16.85
CA ARG A 72 -19.18 0.82 -16.95
C ARG A 72 -18.68 2.00 -17.77
N PHE A 73 -18.14 3.02 -17.10
CA PHE A 73 -17.59 4.22 -17.70
C PHE A 73 -16.22 3.93 -18.31
N SER A 74 -16.21 3.55 -19.58
CA SER A 74 -15.03 3.03 -20.30
C SER A 74 -14.42 4.05 -21.26
N ARG A 75 -15.12 5.16 -21.52
CA ARG A 75 -14.59 6.28 -22.29
C ARG A 75 -14.34 7.44 -21.36
N MET A 76 -13.10 7.90 -21.28
CA MET A 76 -12.74 9.12 -20.57
C MET A 76 -12.20 10.15 -21.56
N THR A 77 -12.67 11.39 -21.44
CA THR A 77 -12.19 12.53 -22.21
C THR A 77 -11.90 13.70 -21.27
N SER A 78 -11.08 14.64 -21.73
CA SER A 78 -10.89 15.91 -21.04
C SER A 78 -11.46 17.03 -21.91
N VAL A 79 -12.33 17.83 -21.32
CA VAL A 79 -13.02 18.98 -21.94
C VAL A 79 -12.77 20.17 -21.04
N ASP A 80 -12.10 21.21 -21.55
CA ASP A 80 -11.77 22.43 -20.81
C ASP A 80 -11.09 22.19 -19.45
N GLY A 81 -10.19 21.19 -19.39
CA GLY A 81 -9.46 20.82 -18.18
C GLY A 81 -10.25 20.01 -17.16
N ARG A 82 -11.50 19.66 -17.47
CA ARG A 82 -12.37 18.78 -16.67
C ARG A 82 -12.44 17.39 -17.29
N HIS A 83 -12.72 16.38 -16.48
CA HIS A 83 -12.92 15.02 -16.93
C HIS A 83 -14.41 14.74 -17.20
N GLU A 84 -14.68 14.16 -18.37
CA GLU A 84 -15.97 13.56 -18.69
C GLU A 84 -15.78 12.07 -18.95
N MET A 85 -16.60 11.24 -18.31
CA MET A 85 -16.60 9.80 -18.50
C MET A 85 -17.96 9.32 -19.01
N GLU A 86 -17.95 8.34 -19.90
CA GLU A 86 -19.17 7.77 -20.48
C GLU A 86 -19.10 6.24 -20.58
N GLY A 87 -20.27 5.61 -20.48
CA GLY A 87 -20.39 4.16 -20.51
C GLY A 87 -21.81 3.66 -20.75
N PRO A 88 -21.98 2.46 -21.35
CA PRO A 88 -23.30 1.86 -21.52
C PRO A 88 -23.89 1.38 -20.19
N PHE A 89 -25.20 1.60 -20.02
CA PHE A 89 -26.01 0.94 -19.01
C PHE A 89 -26.29 -0.52 -19.40
N ARG A 90 -26.27 -1.44 -18.43
CA ARG A 90 -26.17 -2.90 -18.67
C ARG A 90 -27.30 -3.74 -18.08
N LEU A 91 -28.25 -3.18 -17.33
CA LEU A 91 -29.32 -3.94 -16.66
C LEU A 91 -30.59 -4.12 -17.51
N GLY A 92 -30.48 -3.96 -18.83
CA GLY A 92 -31.60 -4.05 -19.78
C GLY A 92 -32.14 -2.70 -20.24
N GLY A 93 -32.96 -2.72 -21.31
CA GLY A 93 -33.47 -1.52 -21.99
C GLY A 93 -32.69 -1.16 -23.26
N PRO A 94 -33.06 -0.06 -23.94
CA PRO A 94 -32.26 0.51 -25.03
C PRO A 94 -30.84 0.78 -24.50
N GLY A 95 -29.82 0.60 -25.34
CA GLY A 95 -28.40 0.78 -24.98
C GLY A 95 -28.04 2.22 -24.65
N HIS A 96 -28.62 2.77 -23.58
CA HIS A 96 -28.41 4.11 -23.10
C HIS A 96 -26.98 4.29 -22.63
N LEU A 97 -26.42 5.44 -22.96
CA LEU A 97 -25.14 5.89 -22.44
C LEU A 97 -25.38 6.74 -21.20
N HIS A 98 -24.72 6.40 -20.10
CA HIS A 98 -24.63 7.21 -18.91
C HIS A 98 -23.31 8.00 -18.91
N TYR A 99 -23.28 9.13 -18.20
CA TYR A 99 -22.10 9.97 -18.07
C TYR A 99 -21.80 10.37 -16.63
N LEU A 100 -20.53 10.66 -16.36
CA LEU A 100 -20.04 11.43 -15.21
C LEU A 100 -19.31 12.66 -15.74
N LYS A 101 -19.71 13.85 -15.28
CA LYS A 101 -19.07 15.12 -15.63
C LYS A 101 -18.54 15.80 -14.39
N GLU A 102 -17.25 16.14 -14.38
CA GLU A 102 -16.64 16.87 -13.28
C GLU A 102 -17.21 18.29 -13.17
N ASP A 103 -17.79 18.63 -12.02
CA ASP A 103 -18.44 19.93 -11.78
C ASP A 103 -17.43 21.03 -11.45
N GLU A 104 -16.48 20.71 -10.57
CA GLU A 104 -15.40 21.58 -10.13
C GLU A 104 -14.08 20.80 -10.10
N ALA A 105 -13.00 21.44 -10.57
CA ALA A 105 -11.67 20.91 -10.39
C ALA A 105 -11.27 21.05 -8.93
N LEU A 106 -11.29 19.94 -8.20
CA LEU A 106 -10.84 19.89 -6.81
C LEU A 106 -9.31 19.98 -6.72
N GLU A 107 -8.79 20.52 -5.61
CA GLU A 107 -7.36 20.62 -5.35
C GLU A 107 -6.68 19.26 -5.50
N ARG A 108 -5.49 19.27 -6.13
CA ARG A 108 -4.65 18.06 -6.23
C ARG A 108 -4.44 17.44 -4.85
N PRO A 109 -4.26 16.12 -4.78
CA PRO A 109 -3.95 15.44 -3.52
C PRO A 109 -2.81 16.15 -2.79
N LYS A 110 -3.05 16.56 -1.54
CA LYS A 110 -2.05 17.26 -0.71
C LYS A 110 -0.95 16.33 -0.26
N ASN A 111 -1.29 15.06 -0.05
CA ASN A 111 -0.40 14.07 0.50
C ASN A 111 0.58 13.54 -0.55
N ARG A 112 1.86 13.60 -0.20
CA ARG A 112 2.98 13.12 -1.02
C ARG A 112 3.43 11.71 -0.64
N THR A 113 2.79 11.13 0.39
CA THR A 113 3.14 9.83 0.96
C THR A 113 1.94 8.89 0.93
N ALA A 114 2.17 7.62 0.58
CA ALA A 114 1.18 6.56 0.69
C ALA A 114 1.59 5.51 1.72
N LEU A 115 0.67 5.14 2.61
CA LEU A 115 0.78 4.03 3.53
C LEU A 115 0.01 2.83 2.94
N VAL A 116 0.75 1.90 2.33
CA VAL A 116 0.22 0.67 1.74
C VAL A 116 0.09 -0.40 2.81
N VAL A 117 -1.12 -0.95 2.94
CA VAL A 117 -1.47 -1.92 3.98
C VAL A 117 -2.12 -3.16 3.33
N PRO A 118 -1.36 -4.24 3.07
CA PRO A 118 -1.93 -5.53 2.73
C PRO A 118 -2.82 -6.03 3.86
N ILE A 119 -4.06 -6.41 3.55
CA ILE A 119 -5.02 -6.78 4.58
C ILE A 119 -5.89 -7.98 4.18
N HIS A 120 -6.32 -8.76 5.16
CA HIS A 120 -7.30 -9.82 5.02
C HIS A 120 -8.22 -9.87 6.25
N ASP A 121 -9.26 -10.69 6.19
CA ASP A 121 -10.36 -10.80 7.15
C ASP A 121 -9.95 -10.81 8.63
N ALA A 122 -9.00 -11.67 9.02
CA ALA A 122 -8.55 -11.77 10.41
C ALA A 122 -7.89 -10.48 10.94
N TYR A 123 -7.44 -9.59 10.03
CA TYR A 123 -6.79 -8.33 10.36
C TYR A 123 -7.63 -7.09 10.07
N PHE A 124 -8.89 -7.24 9.67
CA PHE A 124 -9.77 -6.09 9.42
C PHE A 124 -9.90 -5.17 10.62
N ILE A 125 -10.00 -5.71 11.83
CA ILE A 125 -10.08 -4.87 13.04
C ILE A 125 -8.83 -4.00 13.23
N TYR A 126 -7.65 -4.51 12.88
CA TYR A 126 -6.40 -3.74 12.95
C TYR A 126 -6.37 -2.64 11.89
N GLY A 127 -6.77 -2.96 10.65
CA GLY A 127 -6.88 -1.97 9.58
C GLY A 127 -7.87 -0.84 9.90
N ILE A 128 -9.00 -1.17 10.54
CA ILE A 128 -9.98 -0.16 10.98
C ILE A 128 -9.38 0.73 12.07
N ASN A 129 -8.69 0.14 13.05
CA ASN A 129 -7.99 0.91 14.09
C ASN A 129 -6.95 1.84 13.49
N LEU A 130 -6.12 1.34 12.57
CA LEU A 130 -5.14 2.14 11.84
C LEU A 130 -5.81 3.30 11.12
N LEU A 131 -6.93 3.06 10.44
CA LEU A 131 -7.70 4.08 9.73
C LEU A 131 -8.20 5.20 10.67
N TYR A 132 -8.73 4.85 11.85
CA TYR A 132 -9.12 5.86 12.85
C TYR A 132 -7.93 6.63 13.43
N GLN A 133 -6.81 5.94 13.71
CA GLN A 133 -5.61 6.58 14.26
C GLN A 133 -4.90 7.49 13.24
N SER A 134 -5.21 7.32 11.95
CA SER A 134 -4.64 8.08 10.84
C SER A 134 -5.47 9.31 10.44
N MET A 135 -6.52 9.66 11.19
CA MET A 135 -7.32 10.86 10.91
C MET A 135 -6.44 12.12 10.96
N GLY A 136 -6.51 12.95 9.92
CA GLY A 136 -5.70 14.18 9.79
C GLY A 136 -4.23 13.92 9.47
N SER A 137 -3.91 12.76 8.89
CA SER A 137 -2.56 12.38 8.51
C SER A 137 -2.01 13.15 7.31
N ASP A 138 -0.68 13.17 7.21
CA ASP A 138 0.08 13.69 6.06
C ASP A 138 0.38 12.62 4.99
N TYR A 139 -0.40 11.53 5.00
CA TYR A 139 -0.31 10.41 4.07
C TYR A 139 -1.71 9.91 3.68
N ASP A 140 -1.79 9.23 2.53
CA ASP A 140 -2.99 8.50 2.14
C ASP A 140 -2.85 7.03 2.51
N ILE A 141 -3.91 6.40 3.02
CA ILE A 141 -3.93 4.95 3.26
C ILE A 141 -4.36 4.23 1.98
N VAL A 142 -3.65 3.17 1.62
CA VAL A 142 -3.99 2.27 0.51
C VAL A 142 -4.11 0.84 1.04
N PHE A 143 -5.34 0.35 1.17
CA PHE A 143 -5.58 -1.05 1.55
C PHE A 143 -5.49 -1.96 0.33
N VAL A 144 -4.79 -3.09 0.48
CA VAL A 144 -4.66 -4.09 -0.58
C VAL A 144 -5.39 -5.37 -0.18
N PHE A 145 -6.55 -5.58 -0.79
CA PHE A 145 -7.43 -6.72 -0.54
C PHE A 145 -7.08 -7.89 -1.46
N SER A 146 -7.39 -9.12 -1.02
CA SER A 146 -7.24 -10.28 -1.91
C SER A 146 -8.37 -10.34 -2.93
N THR A 147 -9.60 -10.05 -2.48
CA THR A 147 -10.81 -10.12 -3.31
C THR A 147 -11.73 -8.91 -3.10
N ASP A 148 -12.64 -8.68 -4.05
CA ASP A 148 -13.66 -7.61 -3.91
C ASP A 148 -14.64 -7.91 -2.76
N ALA A 149 -14.81 -9.19 -2.40
CA ALA A 149 -15.59 -9.58 -1.22
C ALA A 149 -14.93 -9.08 0.08
N ASP A 150 -13.61 -9.21 0.21
CA ASP A 150 -12.85 -8.69 1.36
C ASP A 150 -13.01 -7.19 1.48
N ARG A 151 -12.87 -6.46 0.36
CA ARG A 151 -13.04 -4.99 0.31
C ARG A 151 -14.42 -4.57 0.82
N ARG A 152 -15.49 -5.24 0.36
CA ARG A 152 -16.87 -4.95 0.81
C ARG A 152 -17.08 -5.29 2.28
N ALA A 153 -16.56 -6.43 2.74
CA ALA A 153 -16.65 -6.85 4.14
C ALA A 153 -15.95 -5.84 5.07
N PHE A 154 -14.75 -5.41 4.71
CA PHE A 154 -14.03 -4.35 5.43
C PHE A 154 -14.83 -3.04 5.48
N ALA A 155 -15.37 -2.60 4.33
CA ALA A 155 -16.18 -1.38 4.24
C ALA A 155 -17.44 -1.43 5.12
N ALA A 156 -18.06 -2.61 5.25
CA ALA A 156 -19.23 -2.80 6.11
C ALA A 156 -18.90 -2.72 7.61
N MET A 157 -17.67 -3.08 8.01
CA MET A 157 -17.28 -3.13 9.43
C MET A 157 -17.04 -1.77 10.07
N HIS A 158 -16.50 -0.79 9.36
CA HIS A 158 -16.19 0.53 9.95
C HIS A 158 -17.31 1.57 9.79
N GLN A 159 -18.47 1.16 9.26
CA GLN A 159 -19.61 2.02 8.90
C GLN A 159 -19.24 3.20 7.96
N ALA A 160 -20.25 3.80 7.35
CA ALA A 160 -20.04 4.94 6.47
C ALA A 160 -19.70 6.20 7.30
N SER A 161 -18.43 6.60 7.31
CA SER A 161 -17.98 7.89 7.83
C SER A 161 -17.34 8.73 6.73
N SER A 162 -17.71 9.99 6.61
CA SER A 162 -17.06 10.95 5.68
C SER A 162 -15.65 11.32 6.12
N PHE A 163 -15.28 11.01 7.37
CA PHE A 163 -13.96 11.31 7.94
C PHE A 163 -12.95 10.19 7.71
N LEU A 164 -13.42 9.01 7.28
CA LEU A 164 -12.56 7.88 6.98
C LEU A 164 -12.32 7.81 5.47
N ASP A 165 -11.10 8.09 5.07
CA ASP A 165 -10.68 8.09 3.67
C ASP A 165 -9.51 7.13 3.43
N TYR A 166 -9.63 6.27 2.43
CA TYR A 166 -8.62 5.29 2.04
C TYR A 166 -8.83 4.85 0.58
N HIS A 167 -7.78 4.38 -0.07
CA HIS A 167 -7.83 3.79 -1.40
C HIS A 167 -7.86 2.27 -1.31
N SER A 168 -8.40 1.62 -2.33
CA SER A 168 -8.55 0.16 -2.37
C SER A 168 -7.94 -0.42 -3.63
N ILE A 169 -6.98 -1.32 -3.46
CA ILE A 169 -6.47 -2.18 -4.53
C ILE A 169 -6.98 -3.59 -4.27
N VAL A 170 -7.49 -4.26 -5.30
CA VAL A 170 -8.00 -5.63 -5.18
C VAL A 170 -7.16 -6.56 -6.05
N LEU A 171 -6.48 -7.53 -5.43
CA LEU A 171 -5.53 -8.40 -6.13
C LEU A 171 -6.17 -9.22 -7.25
N ASP A 172 -7.40 -9.71 -7.04
CA ASP A 172 -8.12 -10.54 -8.01
C ASP A 172 -8.50 -9.84 -9.32
N ASP A 173 -8.49 -8.50 -9.33
CA ASP A 173 -8.73 -7.70 -10.52
C ASP A 173 -7.52 -7.66 -11.46
N HIS A 174 -6.32 -8.00 -10.96
CA HIS A 174 -5.06 -7.91 -11.71
C HIS A 174 -4.43 -9.25 -12.05
N PHE A 175 -4.81 -10.32 -11.36
CA PHE A 175 -4.20 -11.64 -11.54
C PHE A 175 -5.19 -12.67 -12.08
N SER A 176 -4.71 -13.53 -12.99
CA SER A 176 -5.45 -14.72 -13.41
C SER A 176 -5.73 -15.67 -12.24
N GLY A 177 -6.80 -16.46 -12.33
CA GLY A 177 -7.14 -17.45 -11.30
C GLY A 177 -6.04 -18.49 -11.05
N SER A 178 -5.26 -18.86 -12.08
CA SER A 178 -4.09 -19.74 -11.92
C SER A 178 -2.97 -19.09 -11.12
N ALA A 179 -2.71 -17.80 -11.33
CA ALA A 179 -1.71 -17.08 -10.56
C ALA A 179 -2.15 -16.93 -9.10
N LEU A 180 -3.42 -16.59 -8.84
CA LEU A 180 -3.96 -16.50 -7.48
C LEU A 180 -3.92 -17.84 -6.73
N ARG A 181 -4.19 -18.96 -7.42
CA ARG A 181 -4.03 -20.30 -6.83
C ARG A 181 -2.58 -20.52 -6.37
N LEU A 182 -1.60 -20.17 -7.20
CA LEU A 182 -0.19 -20.32 -6.84
C LEU A 182 0.23 -19.38 -5.70
N VAL A 183 -0.30 -18.15 -5.66
CA VAL A 183 -0.11 -17.22 -4.52
C VAL A 183 -0.57 -17.89 -3.22
N ALA A 184 -1.72 -18.56 -3.24
CA ALA A 184 -2.26 -19.28 -2.09
C ALA A 184 -1.40 -20.49 -1.70
N GLU A 185 -1.05 -21.34 -2.66
CA GLU A 185 -0.24 -22.55 -2.45
C GLU A 185 1.14 -22.23 -1.85
N ARG A 186 1.73 -21.10 -2.24
CA ARG A 186 3.06 -20.66 -1.76
C ARG A 186 3.02 -19.77 -0.52
N ASN A 187 1.84 -19.37 -0.07
CA ASN A 187 1.66 -18.42 1.03
C ASN A 187 2.46 -17.11 0.84
N VAL A 188 2.35 -16.51 -0.35
CA VAL A 188 3.06 -15.28 -0.74
C VAL A 188 2.14 -14.06 -0.85
N TRP A 189 0.96 -14.12 -0.22
CA TRP A 189 -0.05 -13.06 -0.25
C TRP A 189 0.47 -11.68 0.14
N PRO A 190 1.24 -11.50 1.24
CA PRO A 190 1.69 -10.16 1.63
C PRO A 190 2.62 -9.56 0.57
N THR A 191 3.62 -10.33 0.12
CA THR A 191 4.64 -9.87 -0.83
C THR A 191 4.03 -9.52 -2.19
N VAL A 192 3.14 -10.35 -2.74
CA VAL A 192 2.51 -10.04 -4.05
C VAL A 192 1.60 -8.82 -3.97
N LYS A 193 0.90 -8.62 -2.85
CA LYS A 193 0.08 -7.42 -2.60
C LYS A 193 0.94 -6.15 -2.54
N LYS A 194 2.08 -6.21 -1.85
CA LYS A 194 3.03 -5.08 -1.76
C LYS A 194 3.58 -4.72 -3.15
N PHE A 195 4.02 -5.71 -3.93
CA PHE A 195 4.50 -5.46 -5.30
C PHE A 195 3.42 -4.88 -6.24
N LEU A 196 2.20 -5.41 -6.20
CA LEU A 196 1.10 -4.85 -6.96
C LEU A 196 0.85 -3.39 -6.57
N ALA A 197 0.76 -3.12 -5.27
CA ALA A 197 0.50 -1.77 -4.78
C ALA A 197 1.58 -0.79 -5.21
N ILE A 198 2.87 -1.07 -4.99
CA ILE A 198 3.93 -0.14 -5.42
C ILE A 198 3.91 0.11 -6.93
N SER A 199 3.55 -0.90 -7.74
CA SER A 199 3.45 -0.77 -9.21
C SER A 199 2.32 0.12 -9.69
N LEU A 200 1.26 0.28 -8.90
CA LEU A 200 0.12 1.15 -9.23
C LEU A 200 0.26 2.54 -8.60
N VAL A 201 0.85 2.61 -7.42
CA VAL A 201 0.84 3.79 -6.55
C VAL A 201 1.99 4.76 -6.86
N HIS A 202 3.15 4.29 -7.35
CA HIS A 202 4.36 5.12 -7.47
C HIS A 202 4.21 6.35 -8.38
N ALA A 203 3.28 6.36 -9.33
CA ALA A 203 3.05 7.52 -10.18
C ALA A 203 2.35 8.69 -9.45
N SER A 204 1.75 8.42 -8.29
CA SER A 204 0.87 9.35 -7.57
C SER A 204 1.47 9.94 -6.30
N TYR A 205 2.66 9.50 -5.88
CA TYR A 205 3.30 9.86 -4.61
C TYR A 205 4.80 10.01 -4.79
N ASP A 206 5.45 10.67 -3.83
CA ASP A 206 6.91 10.72 -3.74
C ASP A 206 7.46 9.59 -2.87
N HIS A 207 6.71 9.20 -1.84
CA HIS A 207 7.11 8.17 -0.88
C HIS A 207 6.00 7.12 -0.71
N ILE A 208 6.40 5.86 -0.64
CA ILE A 208 5.48 4.75 -0.36
C ILE A 208 6.04 3.93 0.80
N LEU A 209 5.19 3.59 1.76
CA LEU A 209 5.54 2.75 2.90
C LEU A 209 4.63 1.53 2.90
N CYS A 210 5.22 0.33 2.85
CA CYS A 210 4.46 -0.90 2.98
C CYS A 210 4.51 -1.40 4.43
N VAL A 211 3.41 -1.22 5.16
CA VAL A 211 3.31 -1.63 6.57
C VAL A 211 2.29 -2.76 6.73
N ASP A 212 2.43 -3.52 7.80
CA ASP A 212 1.47 -4.57 8.12
C ASP A 212 0.25 -3.95 8.85
N ALA A 213 -0.92 -4.60 8.78
CA ALA A 213 -2.18 -4.03 9.25
C ALA A 213 -2.21 -3.81 10.77
N GLU A 214 -1.48 -4.62 11.51
CA GLU A 214 -1.23 -4.57 12.95
C GLU A 214 -0.19 -3.49 13.36
N THR A 215 -0.15 -2.39 12.61
CA THR A 215 0.63 -1.20 12.95
C THR A 215 -0.25 -0.22 13.72
N PHE A 216 0.20 0.17 14.93
CA PHE A 216 -0.43 1.20 15.74
C PHE A 216 0.21 2.56 15.45
N ILE A 217 -0.59 3.54 15.03
CA ILE A 217 -0.13 4.89 14.73
C ILE A 217 -0.05 5.70 16.02
N LEU A 218 1.16 6.12 16.39
CA LEU A 218 1.40 7.02 17.52
C LEU A 218 1.15 8.48 17.15
N ARG A 219 1.50 8.84 15.91
CA ARG A 219 1.35 10.19 15.37
C ARG A 219 0.92 10.12 13.91
N PRO A 220 -0.19 10.77 13.51
CA PRO A 220 -0.67 10.74 12.13
C PRO A 220 0.15 11.65 11.20
N THR A 221 1.01 12.53 11.72
CA THR A 221 1.80 13.49 10.93
C THR A 221 3.31 13.28 11.11
N GLY A 222 4.09 13.77 10.15
CA GLY A 222 5.56 13.67 10.14
C GLY A 222 6.09 12.48 9.33
N TRP A 223 5.20 11.70 8.72
CA TRP A 223 5.58 10.54 7.90
C TRP A 223 6.26 10.96 6.61
N THR A 224 5.77 12.04 5.98
CA THR A 224 6.39 12.55 4.75
C THR A 224 7.80 13.05 5.00
N GLU A 225 8.03 13.78 6.10
CA GLU A 225 9.35 14.27 6.48
C GLU A 225 10.30 13.12 6.83
N ALA A 226 9.83 12.14 7.61
CA ALA A 226 10.60 10.95 7.95
C ALA A 226 11.00 10.15 6.70
N ALA A 227 10.07 9.93 5.78
CA ALA A 227 10.33 9.21 4.53
C ALA A 227 11.31 9.96 3.64
N ALA A 228 11.14 11.28 3.49
CA ALA A 228 12.05 12.14 2.74
C ALA A 228 13.48 12.08 3.32
N LYS A 229 13.60 12.08 4.66
CA LYS A 229 14.89 11.96 5.35
C LYS A 229 15.57 10.63 5.06
N ILE A 230 14.85 9.50 5.17
CA ILE A 230 15.40 8.17 4.88
C ILE A 230 15.91 8.09 3.44
N VAL A 231 15.14 8.61 2.48
CA VAL A 231 15.56 8.66 1.07
C VAL A 231 16.78 9.57 0.89
N SER A 232 16.82 10.74 1.53
CA SER A 232 17.94 11.69 1.41
C SER A 232 19.23 11.19 2.07
N ASP A 233 19.12 10.45 3.17
CA ASP A 233 20.27 9.87 3.86
C ASP A 233 20.89 8.72 3.03
N ALA A 234 20.12 8.14 2.10
CA ALA A 234 20.53 7.08 1.18
C ALA A 234 21.26 5.94 1.90
N CYS A 235 20.73 5.52 3.05
CA CYS A 235 21.41 4.57 3.92
C CYS A 235 20.42 3.59 4.54
N TRP A 236 20.70 2.30 4.36
CA TRP A 236 20.03 1.22 5.07
C TRP A 236 20.89 0.74 6.22
N TYR A 237 20.25 0.28 7.29
CA TYR A 237 20.93 -0.24 8.47
C TYR A 237 20.67 -1.74 8.60
N GLY A 238 21.64 -2.45 9.18
CA GLY A 238 21.55 -3.88 9.40
C GLY A 238 22.31 -4.34 10.64
N GLY A 239 21.87 -5.45 11.23
CA GLY A 239 22.60 -6.15 12.27
C GLY A 239 23.49 -7.24 11.69
N VAL A 240 24.46 -7.70 12.47
CA VAL A 240 25.35 -8.80 12.05
C VAL A 240 24.70 -10.15 12.35
N LEU A 241 24.67 -11.04 11.36
CA LEU A 241 24.22 -12.42 11.54
C LEU A 241 25.41 -13.35 11.74
N THR A 242 25.32 -14.18 12.77
CA THR A 242 26.20 -15.33 12.98
C THR A 242 25.61 -16.61 12.35
N GLU A 243 26.38 -17.69 12.34
CA GLU A 243 25.96 -19.01 11.84
C GLU A 243 24.73 -19.59 12.55
N THR A 244 24.40 -19.12 13.76
CA THR A 244 23.21 -19.59 14.49
C THR A 244 21.90 -18.99 13.96
N HIS A 245 21.96 -17.95 13.14
CA HIS A 245 20.81 -17.22 12.61
C HIS A 245 20.36 -17.78 11.25
N MET A 246 20.07 -19.08 11.20
CA MET A 246 19.82 -19.78 9.94
C MET A 246 18.56 -19.27 9.21
N ALA A 247 17.50 -18.92 9.94
CA ALA A 247 16.25 -18.44 9.37
C ALA A 247 16.43 -17.06 8.70
N GLU A 248 17.13 -16.15 9.37
CA GLU A 248 17.40 -14.81 8.88
C GLU A 248 18.35 -14.84 7.68
N ARG A 249 19.39 -15.70 7.74
CA ARG A 249 20.28 -15.92 6.60
C ARG A 249 19.51 -16.45 5.39
N GLN A 250 18.54 -17.35 5.59
CA GLN A 250 17.67 -17.83 4.52
C GLN A 250 16.79 -16.71 3.95
N ILE A 251 16.21 -15.85 4.79
CA ILE A 251 15.43 -14.69 4.36
C ILE A 251 16.29 -13.75 3.51
N MET A 252 17.50 -13.43 3.97
CA MET A 252 18.43 -12.56 3.25
C MET A 252 18.85 -13.17 1.92
N HIS A 253 19.16 -14.47 1.90
CA HIS A 253 19.46 -15.18 0.67
C HIS A 253 18.30 -15.13 -0.32
N ALA A 254 17.10 -15.54 0.11
CA ALA A 254 15.92 -15.59 -0.75
C ALA A 254 15.52 -14.19 -1.26
N SER A 255 15.50 -13.18 -0.39
CA SER A 255 15.11 -11.81 -0.76
C SER A 255 16.14 -11.11 -1.64
N SER A 256 17.43 -11.39 -1.43
CA SER A 256 18.48 -10.74 -2.21
C SER A 256 18.66 -11.36 -3.61
N LEU A 257 18.44 -12.67 -3.77
CA LEU A 257 18.69 -13.36 -5.04
C LEU A 257 17.43 -13.80 -5.81
N GLY A 258 16.34 -14.10 -5.10
CA GLY A 258 15.19 -14.81 -5.68
C GLY A 258 14.53 -14.08 -6.85
N LEU A 259 14.56 -12.74 -6.83
CA LEU A 259 14.03 -11.90 -7.89
C LEU A 259 15.10 -11.13 -8.67
N ALA A 260 16.35 -11.11 -8.20
CA ALA A 260 17.43 -10.36 -8.82
C ALA A 260 17.95 -11.04 -10.10
N PRO A 261 18.40 -10.26 -11.10
CA PRO A 261 19.09 -10.81 -12.26
C PRO A 261 20.33 -11.61 -11.89
N ALA A 262 20.51 -12.79 -12.49
CA ALA A 262 21.64 -13.69 -12.22
C ALA A 262 23.02 -13.02 -12.39
N ALA A 263 23.13 -12.05 -13.30
CA ALA A 263 24.37 -11.30 -13.55
C ALA A 263 24.85 -10.46 -12.35
N GLU A 264 23.98 -10.21 -11.36
CA GLU A 264 24.30 -9.39 -10.18
C GLU A 264 24.49 -10.22 -8.91
N HIS A 265 24.30 -11.54 -8.96
CA HIS A 265 24.33 -12.41 -7.77
C HIS A 265 25.65 -12.32 -6.99
N GLU A 266 26.80 -12.24 -7.67
CA GLU A 266 28.10 -12.08 -6.99
C GLU A 266 28.24 -10.71 -6.29
N LYS A 267 27.73 -9.63 -6.90
CA LYS A 267 27.75 -8.30 -6.27
C LYS A 267 26.84 -8.28 -5.04
N ILE A 268 25.67 -8.89 -5.15
CA ILE A 268 24.70 -9.02 -4.06
C ILE A 268 25.30 -9.84 -2.91
N ARG A 269 25.96 -10.95 -3.22
CA ARG A 269 26.65 -11.79 -2.23
C ARG A 269 27.75 -11.02 -1.50
N ALA A 270 28.54 -10.23 -2.22
CA ALA A 270 29.57 -9.39 -1.61
C ALA A 270 28.95 -8.32 -0.70
N LEU A 271 27.93 -7.61 -1.19
CA LEU A 271 27.21 -6.56 -0.45
C LEU A 271 26.49 -7.11 0.79
N SER A 272 25.96 -8.34 0.73
CA SER A 272 25.31 -9.01 1.85
C SER A 272 26.27 -9.62 2.86
N HIS A 273 27.59 -9.52 2.64
CA HIS A 273 28.63 -10.20 3.40
C HIS A 273 28.37 -11.72 3.52
N ASP A 274 28.10 -12.38 2.39
CA ASP A 274 27.69 -13.79 2.36
C ASP A 274 26.46 -14.04 3.25
N TRP A 275 25.47 -13.15 3.12
CA TRP A 275 24.25 -13.08 3.94
C TRP A 275 24.52 -12.99 5.45
N GLY A 276 25.66 -12.40 5.83
CA GLY A 276 26.08 -12.14 7.21
C GLY A 276 25.46 -10.88 7.83
N LEU A 277 24.46 -10.29 7.20
CA LEU A 277 23.76 -9.11 7.68
C LEU A 277 22.24 -9.27 7.62
N TYR A 278 21.50 -8.52 8.44
CA TYR A 278 20.03 -8.51 8.44
C TYR A 278 19.48 -7.10 8.53
N THR A 279 18.77 -6.65 7.49
CA THR A 279 18.33 -5.25 7.30
C THR A 279 16.84 -5.04 7.51
N TRP A 280 16.10 -6.08 7.92
CA TRP A 280 14.69 -5.96 8.22
C TRP A 280 14.44 -5.22 9.55
N TRP A 281 13.36 -4.44 9.64
CA TRP A 281 12.88 -3.75 10.85
C TRP A 281 13.84 -2.75 11.53
N TRP A 282 14.74 -2.10 10.79
CA TRP A 282 15.64 -1.09 11.38
C TRP A 282 15.02 0.31 11.44
N ASP A 283 14.32 0.72 10.39
CA ASP A 283 13.50 1.93 10.35
C ASP A 283 12.35 1.73 9.35
N LEU A 284 11.54 2.75 9.11
CA LEU A 284 10.37 2.70 8.23
C LEU A 284 10.70 2.08 6.84
N PRO A 285 9.82 1.22 6.30
CA PRO A 285 10.05 0.51 5.03
C PRO A 285 9.67 1.40 3.85
N VAL A 286 10.50 2.43 3.60
CA VAL A 286 10.25 3.46 2.60
C VAL A 286 10.74 3.03 1.22
N TYR A 287 9.89 3.24 0.23
CA TYR A 287 10.20 3.24 -1.19
C TYR A 287 10.22 4.69 -1.70
N ASP A 288 11.27 5.05 -2.44
CA ASP A 288 11.31 6.30 -3.21
C ASP A 288 10.58 6.05 -4.53
N ALA A 289 9.44 6.73 -4.73
CA ALA A 289 8.62 6.52 -5.90
C ALA A 289 9.36 6.76 -7.23
N LYS A 290 10.43 7.57 -7.22
CA LYS A 290 11.27 7.83 -8.39
C LYS A 290 12.10 6.62 -8.82
N THR A 291 12.48 5.74 -7.89
CA THR A 291 13.33 4.57 -8.19
C THR A 291 12.49 3.31 -8.45
N VAL A 292 11.22 3.30 -8.04
CA VAL A 292 10.30 2.17 -8.18
C VAL A 292 10.21 1.66 -9.63
N PRO A 293 10.09 2.48 -10.70
CA PRO A 293 10.06 1.96 -12.06
C PRO A 293 11.28 1.09 -12.39
N GLY A 294 12.49 1.57 -12.10
CA GLY A 294 13.71 0.81 -12.33
C GLY A 294 13.82 -0.43 -11.45
N PHE A 295 13.29 -0.38 -10.22
CA PHE A 295 13.21 -1.54 -9.34
C PHE A 295 12.30 -2.63 -9.90
N LEU A 296 11.11 -2.25 -10.37
CA LEU A 296 10.12 -3.16 -10.96
C LEU A 296 10.67 -3.80 -12.24
N ASP A 297 11.36 -3.03 -13.07
CA ASP A 297 12.07 -3.54 -14.25
C ASP A 297 13.17 -4.52 -13.85
N TRP A 298 13.97 -4.18 -12.83
CA TRP A 298 15.08 -5.01 -12.35
C TRP A 298 14.63 -6.37 -11.81
N ILE A 299 13.52 -6.42 -11.07
CA ILE A 299 12.93 -7.70 -10.63
C ILE A 299 12.10 -8.40 -11.73
N GLY A 300 11.88 -7.75 -12.87
CA GLY A 300 11.00 -8.26 -13.93
C GLY A 300 9.56 -8.40 -13.47
N TRP A 301 9.05 -7.42 -12.73
CA TRP A 301 7.68 -7.40 -12.19
C TRP A 301 6.64 -7.50 -13.31
N SER A 302 5.65 -8.36 -13.09
CA SER A 302 4.43 -8.40 -13.88
C SER A 302 3.31 -9.09 -13.12
N ALA A 303 2.07 -8.66 -13.32
CA ALA A 303 0.90 -9.25 -12.68
C ALA A 303 0.46 -10.55 -13.38
N ASN A 304 1.35 -11.55 -13.45
CA ASN A 304 1.10 -12.82 -14.12
C ASN A 304 1.63 -14.03 -13.33
N LEU A 305 1.35 -15.21 -13.86
CA LEU A 305 1.77 -16.48 -13.26
C LEU A 305 3.30 -16.62 -13.20
N GLN A 306 4.04 -16.21 -14.24
CA GLN A 306 5.49 -16.38 -14.33
C GLN A 306 6.24 -15.61 -13.25
N PHE A 307 5.75 -14.42 -12.89
CA PHE A 307 6.32 -13.69 -11.76
C PHE A 307 6.05 -14.42 -10.43
N VAL A 308 4.83 -14.89 -10.21
CA VAL A 308 4.45 -15.60 -8.97
C VAL A 308 5.23 -16.90 -8.78
N GLU A 309 5.58 -17.62 -9.86
CA GLU A 309 6.41 -18.84 -9.81
C GLU A 309 7.79 -18.61 -9.18
N ARG A 310 8.32 -17.38 -9.30
CA ARG A 310 9.61 -16.98 -8.72
C ARG A 310 9.51 -16.59 -7.25
N LEU A 311 8.30 -16.30 -6.75
CA LEU A 311 8.09 -15.93 -5.35
C LEU A 311 8.22 -17.14 -4.42
N GLY A 312 8.76 -16.89 -3.23
CA GLY A 312 8.79 -17.81 -2.11
C GLY A 312 8.45 -17.09 -0.81
N HIS A 313 7.99 -17.83 0.19
CA HIS A 313 7.55 -17.28 1.48
C HIS A 313 8.65 -16.47 2.20
N SER A 314 9.92 -16.80 1.97
CA SER A 314 11.08 -16.10 2.55
C SER A 314 11.55 -14.87 1.74
N ILE A 315 10.82 -14.47 0.70
CA ILE A 315 11.12 -13.26 -0.08
C ILE A 315 10.35 -12.08 0.50
N PHE A 316 11.11 -11.14 1.04
CA PHE A 316 10.61 -9.90 1.63
C PHE A 316 10.90 -8.77 0.64
N ASP A 317 9.84 -8.09 0.21
CA ASP A 317 9.83 -7.08 -0.84
C ASP A 317 10.79 -5.93 -0.53
N HIS A 318 10.76 -5.40 0.69
CA HIS A 318 11.58 -4.22 1.00
C HIS A 318 13.06 -4.58 1.24
N ILE A 319 13.41 -5.80 1.69
CA ILE A 319 14.81 -6.28 1.64
C ILE A 319 15.29 -6.34 0.19
N THR A 320 14.47 -6.87 -0.72
CA THR A 320 14.78 -6.92 -2.16
C THR A 320 15.06 -5.52 -2.73
N TYR A 321 14.23 -4.54 -2.35
CA TYR A 321 14.38 -3.13 -2.75
C TYR A 321 15.63 -2.46 -2.16
N GLN A 322 16.02 -2.79 -0.94
CA GLN A 322 17.26 -2.28 -0.33
C GLN A 322 18.51 -2.71 -1.12
N PHE A 323 18.56 -3.95 -1.60
CA PHE A 323 19.66 -4.41 -2.47
C PHE A 323 19.65 -3.70 -3.82
N TYR A 324 18.48 -3.53 -4.43
CA TYR A 324 18.37 -2.76 -5.67
C TYR A 324 18.90 -1.33 -5.50
N THR A 325 18.45 -0.61 -4.48
CA THR A 325 18.88 0.78 -4.25
C THR A 325 20.37 0.90 -3.90
N ALA A 326 20.92 -0.09 -3.20
CA ALA A 326 22.35 -0.12 -2.90
C ALA A 326 23.21 -0.36 -4.16
N LEU A 327 22.73 -1.16 -5.11
CA LEU A 327 23.45 -1.42 -6.37
C LEU A 327 23.27 -0.30 -7.40
N HIS A 328 22.08 0.29 -7.48
CA HIS A 328 21.66 1.13 -8.63
C HIS A 328 21.33 2.58 -8.27
N CYS A 329 21.13 2.89 -6.99
CA CYS A 329 20.67 4.22 -6.56
C CYS A 329 21.61 4.92 -5.58
N GLY A 330 22.81 4.37 -5.35
CA GLY A 330 23.82 4.97 -4.49
C GLY A 330 23.53 4.86 -2.99
N PHE A 331 22.65 3.94 -2.58
CA PHE A 331 22.42 3.69 -1.16
C PHE A 331 23.58 2.90 -0.55
N GLU A 332 23.92 3.19 0.70
CA GLU A 332 24.86 2.39 1.48
C GLU A 332 24.10 1.43 2.42
N ILE A 333 24.69 0.28 2.72
CA ILE A 333 24.23 -0.60 3.81
C ILE A 333 25.24 -0.52 4.94
N LYS A 334 24.81 -0.02 6.11
CA LYS A 334 25.66 0.14 7.30
C LYS A 334 25.29 -0.85 8.38
N LEU A 335 26.30 -1.55 8.89
CA LEU A 335 26.15 -2.45 10.02
C LEU A 335 26.16 -1.64 11.32
N VAL A 336 25.22 -1.94 12.21
CA VAL A 336 25.17 -1.36 13.55
C VAL A 336 25.96 -2.27 14.50
N ASN A 337 27.10 -1.78 14.97
CA ASN A 337 28.04 -2.56 15.76
C ASN A 337 27.43 -3.06 17.06
N GLY A 338 27.73 -4.32 17.40
CA GLY A 338 27.31 -4.93 18.66
C GLY A 338 25.85 -5.38 18.70
N LEU A 339 25.11 -5.27 17.59
CA LEU A 339 23.73 -5.76 17.48
C LEU A 339 23.63 -6.86 16.44
N ALA A 340 23.13 -7.99 16.89
CA ALA A 340 22.72 -9.08 16.01
C ALA A 340 21.25 -8.86 15.60
N HIS A 341 20.90 -9.36 14.40
CA HIS A 341 19.51 -9.41 13.93
C HIS A 341 18.87 -8.03 13.66
N SER A 342 17.63 -7.83 14.09
CA SER A 342 16.77 -6.66 13.86
C SER A 342 16.23 -6.12 15.17
N LEU A 343 15.58 -4.96 15.11
CA LEU A 343 14.93 -4.37 16.27
C LEU A 343 13.61 -5.06 16.66
N GLU A 344 13.13 -6.03 15.88
CA GLU A 344 11.79 -6.63 16.01
C GLU A 344 11.48 -7.22 17.39
N PHE A 345 12.50 -7.73 18.08
CA PHE A 345 12.38 -8.33 19.41
C PHE A 345 13.25 -7.62 20.46
N SER A 346 13.79 -6.45 20.11
CA SER A 346 14.68 -5.71 20.98
C SER A 346 13.91 -5.03 22.11
N ASN A 347 14.52 -4.98 23.30
CA ASN A 347 13.99 -4.22 24.44
C ASN A 347 14.17 -2.71 24.24
N ALA A 348 13.51 -1.90 25.08
CA ALA A 348 13.56 -0.44 24.96
C ALA A 348 14.98 0.15 25.07
N GLY A 349 15.85 -0.45 25.89
CA GLY A 349 17.23 0.02 26.08
C GLY A 349 18.08 -0.16 24.82
N VAL A 350 17.91 -1.28 24.12
CA VAL A 350 18.57 -1.55 22.83
C VAL A 350 18.07 -0.58 21.77
N VAL A 351 16.75 -0.44 21.61
CA VAL A 351 16.15 0.47 20.63
C VAL A 351 16.57 1.93 20.91
N ALA A 352 16.58 2.35 22.16
CA ALA A 352 17.03 3.69 22.55
C ALA A 352 18.52 3.92 22.26
N THR A 353 19.35 2.86 22.29
CA THR A 353 20.76 2.95 21.92
C THR A 353 20.91 3.13 20.42
N VAL A 354 20.23 2.31 19.62
CA VAL A 354 20.20 2.47 18.17
C VAL A 354 19.70 3.85 17.74
N HIS A 355 18.61 4.33 18.32
CA HIS A 355 18.09 5.67 18.06
C HIS A 355 19.13 6.79 18.29
N ARG A 356 20.04 6.64 19.26
CA ARG A 356 21.13 7.60 19.47
C ARG A 356 22.26 7.43 18.45
N ASP A 357 22.57 6.19 18.08
CA ASP A 357 23.75 5.86 17.28
C ASP A 357 23.55 6.14 15.79
N ILE A 358 22.37 5.86 15.23
CA ILE A 358 22.09 5.99 13.79
C ILE A 358 21.11 7.12 13.44
N GLY A 359 20.73 7.92 14.44
CA GLY A 359 19.73 8.99 14.29
C GLY A 359 18.31 8.49 14.58
N PRO A 360 17.33 9.40 14.53
CA PRO A 360 16.04 9.11 15.10
C PRO A 360 15.27 8.09 14.26
N VAL A 361 15.28 6.85 14.72
CA VAL A 361 14.37 5.79 14.25
C VAL A 361 12.93 6.22 14.50
N ARG A 362 12.04 5.98 13.53
CA ARG A 362 10.66 6.51 13.55
C ARG A 362 9.59 5.46 13.81
N TRP A 363 9.97 4.20 13.99
CA TRP A 363 9.05 3.14 14.41
C TRP A 363 9.70 2.15 15.37
N THR A 364 8.90 1.42 16.14
CA THR A 364 9.42 0.47 17.11
C THR A 364 8.52 -0.75 17.24
N ASN A 365 9.05 -1.84 17.77
CA ASN A 365 8.24 -3.00 18.09
C ASN A 365 7.40 -2.75 19.36
N ALA A 366 6.30 -3.49 19.51
CA ALA A 366 5.40 -3.38 20.65
C ALA A 366 6.04 -3.72 22.01
N TYR A 367 7.02 -4.63 22.06
CA TYR A 367 7.74 -4.98 23.30
C TYR A 367 8.52 -3.80 23.88
N ALA A 368 9.33 -3.15 23.05
CA ALA A 368 10.11 -1.99 23.43
C ALA A 368 9.19 -0.85 23.86
N TYR A 369 8.14 -0.57 23.06
CA TYR A 369 7.18 0.47 23.40
C TYR A 369 6.53 0.25 24.78
N ALA A 370 6.12 -0.98 25.09
CA ALA A 370 5.52 -1.33 26.37
C ALA A 370 6.41 -1.05 27.59
N GLN A 371 7.72 -1.22 27.44
CA GLN A 371 8.68 -1.03 28.54
C GLN A 371 8.95 0.45 28.84
N ALA A 372 8.85 1.33 27.83
CA ALA A 372 9.21 2.75 27.98
C ALA A 372 8.38 3.69 27.08
N PRO A 373 7.03 3.70 27.18
CA PRO A 373 6.17 4.46 26.24
C PRO A 373 6.46 5.97 26.25
N GLY A 374 6.87 6.52 27.40
CA GLY A 374 7.26 7.93 27.52
C GLY A 374 8.50 8.29 26.69
N PHE A 375 9.46 7.38 26.54
CA PHE A 375 10.63 7.59 25.68
C PHE A 375 10.21 7.74 24.22
N PHE A 376 9.44 6.78 23.68
CA PHE A 376 9.03 6.80 22.27
C PHE A 376 8.13 8.00 21.94
N ARG A 377 7.22 8.36 22.84
CA ARG A 377 6.37 9.55 22.67
C ARG A 377 7.18 10.86 22.68
N SER A 378 8.26 10.92 23.46
CA SER A 378 9.10 12.13 23.56
C SER A 378 10.15 12.24 22.46
N ASN A 379 10.43 11.15 21.73
CA ASN A 379 11.44 11.10 20.66
C ASN A 379 10.81 10.93 19.27
N ASP A 380 9.57 11.42 19.12
CA ASP A 380 8.90 11.53 17.82
C ASP A 380 8.82 10.23 17.00
N TYR A 381 8.55 9.11 17.68
CA TYR A 381 8.18 7.87 17.00
C TYR A 381 6.78 8.01 16.40
N LEU A 382 6.61 7.50 15.18
CA LEU A 382 5.39 7.61 14.39
C LEU A 382 4.48 6.39 14.55
N ALA A 383 5.06 5.20 14.74
CA ALA A 383 4.31 3.96 14.81
C ALA A 383 4.94 2.89 15.69
N VAL A 384 4.10 1.94 16.09
CA VAL A 384 4.46 0.67 16.73
C VAL A 384 3.98 -0.48 15.85
N TYR A 385 4.84 -1.45 15.55
CA TYR A 385 4.48 -2.60 14.71
C TYR A 385 4.32 -3.90 15.51
N HIS A 386 3.64 -4.88 14.89
CA HIS A 386 3.35 -6.23 15.41
C HIS A 386 2.56 -6.25 16.71
N ILE A 387 1.54 -5.40 16.84
CA ILE A 387 0.71 -5.34 18.05
C ILE A 387 -0.17 -6.59 18.26
N ASP A 388 -0.24 -7.48 17.28
CA ASP A 388 -1.01 -8.72 17.30
C ASP A 388 -0.30 -9.88 18.01
N ARG A 389 1.01 -9.78 18.25
CA ARG A 389 1.76 -10.89 18.86
C ARG A 389 1.37 -11.08 20.31
N LYS A 390 1.01 -12.33 20.64
CA LYS A 390 0.52 -12.77 21.97
C LYS A 390 1.46 -12.42 23.13
N SER A 391 2.74 -12.17 22.86
CA SER A 391 3.76 -11.78 23.84
C SER A 391 3.74 -10.31 24.22
N PHE A 392 2.95 -9.47 23.55
CA PHE A 392 2.92 -8.04 23.77
C PHE A 392 1.66 -7.62 24.53
N PRO A 393 1.71 -6.52 25.31
CA PRO A 393 0.54 -6.05 26.02
C PRO A 393 -0.57 -5.78 25.02
N GLN A 394 -1.78 -6.22 25.36
CA GLN A 394 -2.95 -5.91 24.56
C GLN A 394 -3.11 -4.39 24.54
N PHE A 395 -2.89 -3.79 23.38
CA PHE A 395 -3.32 -2.43 23.14
C PHE A 395 -4.85 -2.46 23.23
N ASN A 396 -5.43 -1.61 24.09
CA ASN A 396 -6.88 -1.44 24.10
C ASN A 396 -7.28 -0.88 22.73
N LEU A 397 -7.69 -1.77 21.83
CA LEU A 397 -8.31 -1.45 20.56
C LEU A 397 -9.70 -0.91 20.90
N LEU A 398 -9.96 0.34 20.54
CA LEU A 398 -11.24 1.01 20.77
C LEU A 398 -12.28 0.60 19.73
#